data_AF-A0A0M4FW74-F1
#
_entry.id   AF-A0A0M4FW74-F1
#
_cell.length_a   1.000
_cell.length_b   1.000
_cell.length_c   1.000
_cell.angle_alpha   90.00
_cell.angle_beta   90.00
_cell.angle_gamma   90.00
#
_symmetry.space_group_name_H-M   'P 1'
#
loop_
_entity.id
_entity.type
_entity.pdbx_description
1 polymer ?
#
loop_
_entity_poly.entity_id
_entity_poly.type
_entity_poly.pdbx_seq_one_letter_code
_entity_poly.pdbx_strand_id
1 'polypeptide(L)'
;MYTSCPICGQKVSEKTVKLTGACNECDSKRRLNTYLKDSYYRVSKAKSEFTANLLIDFILFIKNSSWKYGQLNRMAIDFLKVLQGYEGKQPLIESDIVNDYFSKSSIKSPTAIYTIKVFLYSKNLIVFDEISNENSFYPEDIRPERRLNQDVLEYFYSENKCHDCGANLTEKSQHNYCYDCIAFRSIYNRSQFDYLNNTFTNESIKGLYINYVHYMFSLNRKVQTYADILSNSEKFFVFLQDYIPDGLQMYPFTVREHEQTQKYKLVHGNKYFNILLSEEWLYDFEKEFSSKNKFKDIFLFYLESLGILKQRPVDEKIKILQKVNQFESSLQQPILKLIEFESQKIENLNKKNASLTKSWTTIYKNIDEIKVFYYYLKKDYIVSSWAEVTEDMVNKYLLGMDFTNGQIRKRTLFNFFTFLKKHGFVFVVPIEQFVARDSMIEVAPLSLKQHKAIFKAIEYGSGNLVVERFLSSLVYFYGLTTSQIKSLELEDINLDVKCIYINGKPPAYLSDSDLILLKKVLTSREEMLGRKKSNKLFPAFKSIKDISISNQSICKKVKQVTRYSPKSLRIAAFQYCSAKFGSQYLQECFGLSLTQSARYARIGEELLELQVLDDIK
;
A
#
# COMPACT_ATOMS: atom_id res chain seq x y z
N MET A 1 11.70 56.52 26.65
CA MET A 1 13.13 56.68 26.33
C MET A 1 13.86 55.36 26.55
N TYR A 2 14.83 55.05 25.68
CA TYR A 2 15.67 53.85 25.76
C TYR A 2 17.09 54.27 26.09
N THR A 3 17.79 53.49 26.92
CA THR A 3 19.19 53.65 27.31
C THR A 3 19.96 52.35 27.10
N SER A 4 21.25 52.33 27.39
CA SER A 4 22.08 51.13 27.37
C SER A 4 22.12 50.47 28.75
N CYS A 5 22.07 49.13 28.78
CA CYS A 5 22.21 48.37 30.01
C CYS A 5 23.59 48.61 30.61
N PRO A 6 23.71 49.01 31.89
CA PRO A 6 25.01 49.27 32.51
C PRO A 6 25.86 48.00 32.68
N ILE A 7 25.27 46.80 32.59
CA ILE A 7 25.97 45.52 32.76
C ILE A 7 26.43 44.93 31.43
N CYS A 8 25.59 44.95 30.39
CA CYS A 8 25.87 44.26 29.12
C CYS A 8 25.80 45.16 27.88
N GLY A 9 25.56 46.47 28.04
CA GLY A 9 25.48 47.43 26.93
C GLY A 9 24.24 47.32 26.04
N GLN A 10 23.37 46.31 26.21
CA GLN A 10 22.18 46.15 25.37
C GLN A 10 21.16 47.27 25.55
N LYS A 11 20.49 47.66 24.46
CA LYS A 11 19.41 48.65 24.46
C LYS A 11 18.23 48.19 25.33
N VAL A 12 17.81 49.03 26.26
CA VAL A 12 16.80 48.72 27.29
C VAL A 12 15.99 49.96 27.63
N SER A 13 14.77 49.81 28.15
CA SER A 13 13.99 50.97 28.60
C SER A 13 14.65 51.61 29.83
N GLU A 14 14.66 52.95 29.89
CA GLU A 14 15.18 53.66 31.07
C GLU A 14 14.43 53.29 32.35
N LYS A 15 13.12 53.02 32.25
CA LYS A 15 12.30 52.60 33.39
C LYS A 15 12.78 51.27 33.97
N THR A 16 13.15 50.31 33.13
CA THR A 16 13.67 49.01 33.57
C THR A 16 15.01 49.16 34.31
N VAL A 17 15.92 49.99 33.78
CA VAL A 17 17.23 50.22 34.41
C VAL A 17 17.08 50.98 35.72
N LYS A 18 16.20 51.99 35.79
CA LYS A 18 15.89 52.69 37.05
C LYS A 18 15.32 51.75 38.12
N LEU A 19 14.53 50.77 37.73
CA LEU A 19 13.82 49.89 38.67
C LEU A 19 14.63 48.66 39.11
N THR A 20 15.46 48.11 38.22
CA THR A 20 16.18 46.83 38.47
C THR A 20 17.70 46.96 38.42
N GLY A 21 18.22 48.12 38.03
CA GLY A 21 19.65 48.39 37.84
C GLY A 21 20.26 47.74 36.59
N ALA A 22 19.51 46.95 35.82
CA ALA A 22 20.02 46.19 34.68
C ALA A 22 18.95 45.96 33.60
N CYS A 23 19.30 45.32 32.49
CA CYS A 23 18.32 44.79 31.56
C CYS A 23 17.73 43.46 32.05
N ASN A 24 16.57 43.10 31.49
CA ASN A 24 15.85 41.86 31.84
C ASN A 24 16.71 40.60 31.66
N GLU A 25 17.62 40.58 30.68
CA GLU A 25 18.52 39.44 30.45
C GLU A 25 19.57 39.29 31.56
N CYS A 26 20.20 40.40 31.96
CA CYS A 26 21.18 40.39 33.05
C CYS A 26 20.52 40.07 34.40
N ASP A 27 19.36 40.66 34.68
CA ASP A 27 18.61 40.37 35.90
C ASP A 27 18.15 38.90 35.95
N SER A 28 17.64 38.38 34.83
CA SER A 28 17.23 36.96 34.75
C SER A 28 18.40 36.01 34.89
N LYS A 29 19.55 36.32 34.27
CA LYS A 29 20.80 35.55 34.45
C LYS A 29 21.26 35.56 35.91
N ARG A 30 21.21 36.72 36.57
CA ARG A 30 21.52 36.85 38.00
C ARG A 30 20.61 35.98 38.84
N ARG A 31 19.28 36.05 38.65
CA ARG A 31 18.30 35.25 39.40
C ARG A 31 18.49 33.75 39.22
N LEU A 32 18.71 33.29 37.99
CA LEU A 32 19.02 31.88 37.72
C LEU A 32 20.28 31.41 38.44
N ASN A 33 21.32 32.25 38.47
CA ASN A 33 22.53 31.96 39.25
C ASN A 33 22.28 31.98 40.76
N THR A 34 21.42 32.86 41.26
CA THR A 34 20.99 32.85 42.66
C THR A 34 20.27 31.56 43.00
N TYR A 35 19.34 31.08 42.16
CA TYR A 35 18.72 29.76 42.36
C TYR A 35 19.77 28.64 42.45
N LEU A 36 20.81 28.66 41.61
CA LEU A 36 21.83 27.61 41.62
C LEU A 36 22.79 27.67 42.83
N LYS A 37 23.13 28.88 43.31
CA LYS A 37 24.21 29.07 44.31
C LYS A 37 23.72 29.29 45.74
N ASP A 38 22.55 29.91 45.92
CA ASP A 38 22.03 30.30 47.23
C ASP A 38 20.91 29.33 47.64
N SER A 39 21.24 28.39 48.54
CA SER A 39 20.29 27.39 49.03
C SER A 39 19.15 28.02 49.81
N TYR A 40 19.43 29.03 50.65
CA TYR A 40 18.43 29.71 51.46
C TYR A 40 17.40 30.42 50.56
N TYR A 41 17.87 31.19 49.58
CA TYR A 41 16.99 31.84 48.61
C TYR A 41 16.15 30.81 47.84
N ARG A 42 16.79 29.75 47.32
CA ARG A 42 16.11 28.72 46.53
C ARG A 42 15.01 28.02 47.33
N VAL A 43 15.31 27.54 48.54
CA VAL A 43 14.34 26.85 49.42
C VAL A 43 13.21 27.79 49.81
N SER A 44 13.50 29.08 50.10
CA SER A 44 12.45 30.07 50.40
C SER A 44 11.44 30.26 49.25
N LYS A 45 11.87 30.07 47.99
CA LYS A 45 11.01 30.16 46.81
C LYS A 45 10.32 28.85 46.45
N ALA A 46 11.03 27.73 46.61
CA ALA A 46 10.52 26.39 46.32
C ALA A 46 9.55 25.87 47.39
N LYS A 47 9.63 26.41 48.62
CA LYS A 47 8.89 26.01 49.84
C LYS A 47 9.24 24.62 50.39
N SER A 48 10.02 23.81 49.67
CA SER A 48 10.63 22.57 50.16
C SER A 48 11.97 22.27 49.53
N GLU A 49 12.76 21.43 50.20
CA GLU A 49 14.04 20.94 49.72
C GLU A 49 13.91 20.07 48.47
N PHE A 50 12.85 19.25 48.40
CA PHE A 50 12.58 18.40 47.25
C PHE A 50 12.38 19.23 45.96
N THR A 51 11.47 20.22 46.00
CA THR A 51 11.21 21.10 44.86
C THR A 51 12.42 21.98 44.55
N ALA A 52 13.19 22.39 45.58
CA ALA A 52 14.44 23.13 45.39
C ALA A 52 15.46 22.31 44.59
N ASN A 53 15.65 21.03 44.91
CA ASN A 53 16.59 20.17 44.18
C ASN A 53 16.13 19.92 42.74
N LEU A 54 14.84 19.66 42.51
CA LEU A 54 14.30 19.55 41.16
C LEU A 54 14.47 20.82 40.33
N LEU A 55 14.37 22.00 40.96
CA LEU A 55 14.58 23.27 40.28
C LEU A 55 16.03 23.42 39.79
N ILE A 56 17.02 22.96 40.56
CA ILE A 56 18.43 22.97 40.12
C ILE A 56 18.56 22.14 38.84
N ASP A 57 18.09 20.89 38.89
CA ASP A 57 18.14 19.96 37.77
C ASP A 57 17.42 20.52 36.54
N PHE A 58 16.24 21.12 36.74
CA PHE A 58 15.48 21.74 35.66
C PHE A 58 16.20 22.93 35.05
N ILE A 59 16.79 23.81 35.87
CA ILE A 59 17.59 24.96 35.39
C ILE A 59 18.80 24.48 34.58
N LEU A 60 19.48 23.43 35.04
CA LEU A 60 20.61 22.84 34.32
C LEU A 60 20.18 22.23 32.99
N PHE A 61 19.03 21.58 32.94
CA PHE A 61 18.44 21.04 31.71
C PHE A 61 18.11 22.15 30.69
N ILE A 62 17.31 23.15 31.08
CA ILE A 62 16.88 24.20 30.13
C ILE A 62 18.03 25.12 29.69
N LYS A 63 19.13 25.18 30.45
CA LYS A 63 20.35 25.92 30.06
C LYS A 63 21.00 25.39 28.78
N ASN A 64 20.72 24.15 28.39
CA ASN A 64 21.22 23.56 27.15
C ASN A 64 20.43 24.02 25.91
N SER A 65 19.31 24.74 26.09
CA SER A 65 18.53 25.32 24.99
C SER A 65 19.16 26.58 24.41
N SER A 66 18.69 27.01 23.24
CA SER A 66 19.07 28.28 22.61
C SER A 66 18.32 29.51 23.14
N TRP A 67 17.51 29.35 24.20
CA TRP A 67 16.68 30.43 24.74
C TRP A 67 17.47 31.49 25.51
N LYS A 68 16.95 32.72 25.48
CA LYS A 68 17.52 33.84 26.24
C LYS A 68 17.25 33.67 27.74
N TYR A 69 18.10 34.25 28.59
CA TYR A 69 17.97 34.15 30.04
C TYR A 69 16.62 34.65 30.55
N GLY A 70 16.04 35.66 29.90
CA GLY A 70 14.69 36.13 30.19
C GLY A 70 13.62 35.03 30.05
N GLN A 71 13.74 34.16 29.04
CA GLN A 71 12.84 33.02 28.82
C GLN A 71 13.13 31.89 29.81
N LEU A 72 14.40 31.55 30.02
CA LEU A 72 14.83 30.51 30.97
C LEU A 72 14.35 30.79 32.40
N ASN A 73 14.51 32.03 32.86
CA ASN A 73 14.07 32.43 34.20
C ASN A 73 12.54 32.37 34.35
N ARG A 74 11.78 32.69 33.28
CA ARG A 74 10.32 32.53 33.30
C ARG A 74 9.93 31.06 33.39
N MET A 75 10.57 30.18 32.63
CA MET A 75 10.30 28.74 32.72
C MET A 75 10.63 28.18 34.10
N ALA A 76 11.73 28.62 34.72
CA ALA A 76 12.06 28.25 36.10
C ALA A 76 11.00 28.71 37.11
N ILE A 77 10.45 29.92 36.94
CA ILE A 77 9.36 30.44 37.77
C ILE A 77 8.06 29.66 37.54
N ASP A 78 7.71 29.37 36.30
CA ASP A 78 6.50 28.60 35.96
C ASP A 78 6.61 27.16 36.47
N PHE A 79 7.78 26.53 36.35
CA PHE A 79 8.07 25.22 36.93
C PHE A 79 7.86 25.20 38.44
N LEU A 80 8.36 26.23 39.16
CA LEU A 80 8.10 26.38 40.60
C LEU A 80 6.60 26.51 40.89
N LYS A 81 5.88 27.36 40.15
CA LYS A 81 4.43 27.56 40.36
C LYS A 81 3.62 26.28 40.13
N VAL A 82 4.00 25.51 39.10
CA VAL A 82 3.36 24.23 38.78
C VAL A 82 3.64 23.21 39.89
N LEU A 83 4.87 23.11 40.39
CA LEU A 83 5.20 22.11 41.42
C LEU A 83 4.77 22.47 42.85
N GLN A 84 4.51 23.74 43.14
CA GLN A 84 3.98 24.17 44.44
C GLN A 84 2.61 23.52 44.71
N GLY A 85 2.58 22.58 45.66
CA GLY A 85 1.37 21.85 46.07
C GLY A 85 1.35 20.36 45.74
N TYR A 86 2.39 19.86 45.08
CA TYR A 86 2.50 18.46 44.64
C TYR A 86 3.51 17.61 45.43
N GLU A 87 3.99 18.13 46.56
CA GLU A 87 4.88 17.39 47.45
C GLU A 87 4.20 16.12 47.97
N GLY A 88 4.85 14.98 47.77
CA GLY A 88 4.33 13.66 48.15
C GLY A 88 3.23 13.10 47.23
N LYS A 89 2.81 13.82 46.18
CA LYS A 89 1.74 13.39 45.26
C LYS A 89 2.27 12.77 43.96
N GLN A 90 3.27 11.90 44.08
CA GLN A 90 3.89 11.27 42.91
C GLN A 90 3.27 9.89 42.62
N PRO A 91 3.07 9.54 41.33
CA PRO A 91 3.38 10.36 40.17
C PRO A 91 2.29 11.40 39.87
N LEU A 92 2.69 12.52 39.26
CA LEU A 92 1.81 13.63 38.89
C LEU A 92 0.98 13.28 37.65
N ILE A 93 -0.26 13.73 37.62
CA ILE A 93 -1.17 13.54 36.48
C ILE A 93 -0.95 14.67 35.47
N GLU A 94 -0.91 14.36 34.17
CA GLU A 94 -0.64 15.34 33.11
C GLU A 94 -1.68 16.46 33.08
N SER A 95 -2.97 16.13 33.10
CA SER A 95 -4.07 17.10 33.09
C SER A 95 -3.98 18.10 34.25
N ASP A 96 -3.66 17.64 35.45
CA ASP A 96 -3.46 18.50 36.63
C ASP A 96 -2.33 19.51 36.41
N ILE A 97 -1.18 19.04 35.92
CA ILE A 97 -0.03 19.89 35.60
C ILE A 97 -0.38 20.93 34.53
N VAL A 98 -1.08 20.50 33.47
CA VAL A 98 -1.47 21.37 32.35
C VAL A 98 -2.46 22.43 32.83
N ASN A 99 -3.48 22.05 33.59
CA ASN A 99 -4.48 22.97 34.15
C ASN A 99 -3.85 23.98 35.12
N ASP A 100 -2.94 23.52 35.98
CA ASP A 100 -2.21 24.39 36.90
C ASP A 100 -1.28 25.36 36.17
N TYR A 101 -0.60 24.89 35.11
CA TYR A 101 0.23 25.76 34.28
C TYR A 101 -0.60 26.88 33.65
N PHE A 102 -1.73 26.55 33.02
CA PHE A 102 -2.55 27.54 32.32
C PHE A 102 -3.34 28.46 33.26
N SER A 103 -3.57 28.07 34.52
CA SER A 103 -4.19 28.92 35.53
C SER A 103 -3.20 29.82 36.28
N LYS A 104 -1.97 29.34 36.54
CA LYS A 104 -0.97 30.04 37.37
C LYS A 104 0.10 30.79 36.57
N SER A 105 0.39 30.36 35.34
CA SER A 105 1.38 31.04 34.50
C SER A 105 0.79 32.31 33.89
N SER A 106 1.58 33.38 33.91
CA SER A 106 1.23 34.63 33.24
C SER A 106 1.43 34.56 31.72
N ILE A 107 2.16 33.56 31.23
CA ILE A 107 2.44 33.36 29.80
C ILE A 107 2.11 31.93 29.45
N LYS A 108 0.99 31.74 28.76
CA LYS A 108 0.45 30.44 28.36
C LYS A 108 1.22 29.87 27.16
N SER A 109 2.46 29.41 27.36
CA SER A 109 3.33 28.89 26.31
C SER A 109 3.26 27.36 26.20
N PRO A 110 2.78 26.80 25.06
CA PRO A 110 2.76 25.35 24.84
C PRO A 110 4.16 24.71 24.90
N THR A 111 5.18 25.40 24.41
CA THR A 111 6.57 24.91 24.44
C THR A 111 7.10 24.81 25.86
N ALA A 112 6.76 25.77 26.73
CA ALA A 112 7.23 25.76 28.11
C ALA A 112 6.62 24.61 28.90
N ILE A 113 5.30 24.41 28.81
CA ILE A 113 4.64 23.29 29.48
C ILE A 113 5.12 21.93 28.94
N TYR A 114 5.32 21.80 27.62
CA TYR A 114 5.89 20.58 27.05
C TYR A 114 7.29 20.28 27.59
N THR A 115 8.14 21.30 27.73
CA THR A 115 9.49 21.15 28.31
C THR A 115 9.44 20.72 29.77
N ILE A 116 8.51 21.28 30.56
CA ILE A 116 8.28 20.87 31.95
C ILE A 116 7.85 19.40 31.99
N LYS A 117 6.89 18.99 31.16
CA LYS A 117 6.42 17.60 31.06
C LYS A 117 7.55 16.63 30.71
N VAL A 118 8.38 16.98 29.71
CA VAL A 118 9.55 16.18 29.31
C VAL A 118 10.52 16.00 30.46
N PHE A 119 10.82 17.08 31.18
CA PHE A 119 11.71 17.01 32.35
C PHE A 119 11.13 16.11 33.44
N LEU A 120 9.86 16.31 33.81
CA LEU A 120 9.20 15.48 34.83
C LEU A 120 9.12 14.01 34.40
N TYR A 121 8.92 13.74 33.11
CA TYR A 121 8.90 12.39 32.56
C TYR A 121 10.25 11.69 32.73
N SER A 122 11.35 12.37 32.39
CA SER A 122 12.71 11.82 32.58
C SER A 122 13.05 11.50 34.03
N LYS A 123 12.36 12.14 34.98
CA LYS A 123 12.52 11.94 36.43
C LYS A 123 11.51 10.93 37.00
N ASN A 124 10.69 10.31 36.15
CA ASN A 124 9.58 9.43 36.55
C ASN A 124 8.58 10.10 37.51
N LEU A 125 8.38 11.41 37.37
CA LEU A 125 7.52 12.21 38.24
C LEU A 125 6.13 12.48 37.66
N ILE A 126 5.89 12.15 36.39
CA ILE A 126 4.61 12.39 35.70
C ILE A 126 4.14 11.10 35.01
N VAL A 127 2.83 10.85 35.04
CA VAL A 127 2.15 9.91 34.16
C VAL A 127 1.37 10.72 33.13
N PHE A 128 1.60 10.43 31.85
CA PHE A 128 0.82 11.00 30.77
C PHE A 128 -0.59 10.40 30.77
N ASP A 129 -1.59 11.26 30.62
CA ASP A 129 -2.99 10.85 30.62
C ASP A 129 -3.23 9.77 29.55
N GLU A 130 -4.19 8.89 29.75
CA GLU A 130 -4.68 8.07 28.64
C GLU A 130 -5.41 8.97 27.64
N ILE A 131 -5.41 8.58 26.35
CA ILE A 131 -6.23 9.31 25.37
C ILE A 131 -7.69 9.17 25.79
N SER A 132 -8.33 10.30 26.10
CA SER A 132 -9.78 10.34 25.97
C SER A 132 -10.10 10.26 24.48
N ASN A 133 -10.96 9.31 24.10
CA ASN A 133 -11.55 9.24 22.76
C ASN A 133 -12.32 10.53 22.39
N GLU A 134 -12.42 11.48 23.32
CA GLU A 134 -13.05 12.79 23.17
C GLU A 134 -12.19 13.79 22.38
N ASN A 135 -10.86 13.65 22.39
CA ASN A 135 -9.96 14.65 21.79
C ASN A 135 -9.40 14.23 20.41
N SER A 136 -9.17 12.92 20.23
CA SER A 136 -8.65 12.34 18.99
C SER A 136 -9.45 11.11 18.60
N PHE A 137 -9.72 10.95 17.32
CA PHE A 137 -10.34 9.75 16.76
C PHE A 137 -9.33 8.79 16.11
N TYR A 138 -8.03 9.01 16.29
CA TYR A 138 -7.02 8.05 15.86
C TYR A 138 -7.03 6.80 16.75
N PRO A 139 -6.97 5.58 16.20
CA PRO A 139 -7.10 4.35 16.99
C PRO A 139 -5.97 4.03 18.00
N GLU A 140 -4.88 4.80 18.00
CA GLU A 140 -3.71 4.59 18.87
C GLU A 140 -3.17 5.90 19.46
N ASP A 141 -2.45 5.84 20.58
CA ASP A 141 -1.79 7.01 21.12
C ASP A 141 -0.50 7.35 20.37
N ILE A 142 -0.61 8.36 19.51
CA ILE A 142 0.48 8.89 18.68
C ILE A 142 0.95 10.27 19.13
N ARG A 143 0.68 10.66 20.38
CA ARG A 143 1.21 11.91 20.94
C ARG A 143 2.73 11.90 21.02
N PRO A 144 3.40 13.07 20.88
CA PRO A 144 4.85 13.21 21.07
C PRO A 144 5.39 12.58 22.36
N GLU A 145 4.64 12.75 23.44
CA GLU A 145 4.95 12.26 24.78
C GLU A 145 5.16 10.74 24.83
N ARG A 146 4.45 9.97 23.98
CA ARG A 146 4.58 8.50 23.91
C ARG A 146 5.84 8.01 23.21
N ARG A 147 6.56 8.91 22.54
CA ARG A 147 7.81 8.58 21.84
C ARG A 147 9.05 8.97 22.63
N LEU A 148 8.89 9.62 23.77
CA LEU A 148 9.99 9.98 24.65
C LEU A 148 10.62 8.71 25.24
N ASN A 149 11.95 8.68 25.27
CA ASN A 149 12.70 7.67 26.00
C ASN A 149 13.12 8.23 27.37
N GLN A 150 13.49 7.36 28.31
CA GLN A 150 13.92 7.80 29.66
C GLN A 150 15.17 8.70 29.63
N ASP A 151 16.04 8.55 28.63
CA ASP A 151 17.24 9.36 28.40
C ASP A 151 16.96 10.69 27.67
N VAL A 152 15.70 11.14 27.61
CA VAL A 152 15.30 12.35 26.87
C VAL A 152 16.12 13.60 27.19
N LEU A 153 16.60 13.76 28.42
CA LEU A 153 17.44 14.91 28.78
C LEU A 153 18.76 14.96 27.99
N GLU A 154 19.26 13.83 27.50
CA GLU A 154 20.51 13.75 26.72
C GLU A 154 20.34 14.21 25.27
N TYR A 155 19.13 14.11 24.73
CA TYR A 155 18.88 14.38 23.31
C TYR A 155 17.91 15.52 23.02
N PHE A 156 17.11 15.97 24.00
CA PHE A 156 16.03 16.94 23.77
C PHE A 156 16.47 18.30 23.22
N TYR A 157 17.73 18.69 23.46
CA TYR A 157 18.33 19.91 22.90
C TYR A 157 19.50 19.61 21.95
N SER A 158 19.67 18.35 21.54
CA SER A 158 20.73 17.95 20.61
C SER A 158 20.40 18.37 19.18
N GLU A 159 21.36 18.94 18.47
CA GLU A 159 21.19 19.33 17.07
C GLU A 159 21.10 18.12 16.11
N ASN A 160 21.60 16.96 16.53
CA ASN A 160 21.76 15.77 15.68
C ASN A 160 20.81 14.62 16.06
N LYS A 161 19.93 14.82 17.04
CA LYS A 161 18.97 13.80 17.49
C LYS A 161 17.54 14.34 17.46
N CYS A 162 16.59 13.44 17.22
CA CYS A 162 15.17 13.74 17.25
C CYS A 162 14.71 14.09 18.68
N HIS A 163 14.05 15.23 18.85
CA HIS A 163 13.54 15.66 20.17
C HIS A 163 12.40 14.79 20.72
N ASP A 164 11.71 14.02 19.88
CA ASP A 164 10.68 13.08 20.33
C ASP A 164 11.33 11.74 20.71
N CYS A 165 12.06 11.08 19.80
CA CYS A 165 12.48 9.68 19.97
C CYS A 165 13.99 9.43 20.12
N GLY A 166 14.83 10.48 20.11
CA GLY A 166 16.29 10.35 20.25
C GLY A 166 17.03 9.78 19.03
N ALA A 167 16.32 9.41 17.96
CA ALA A 167 16.93 8.89 16.73
C ALA A 167 17.89 9.90 16.08
N ASN A 168 19.02 9.42 15.55
CA ASN A 168 19.99 10.24 14.84
C ASN A 168 19.37 10.83 13.56
N LEU A 169 19.62 12.12 13.32
CA LEU A 169 19.14 12.84 12.15
C LEU A 169 20.18 12.79 11.05
N THR A 170 19.78 12.39 9.84
CA THR A 170 20.71 12.13 8.72
C THR A 170 21.13 13.36 7.92
N GLU A 171 20.78 14.56 8.36
CA GLU A 171 21.23 15.87 7.86
C GLU A 171 20.71 16.93 8.85
N LYS A 172 21.12 18.20 8.72
CA LYS A 172 20.57 19.33 9.51
C LYS A 172 19.06 19.48 9.20
N SER A 173 18.22 18.63 9.78
CA SER A 173 16.78 18.73 9.66
C SER A 173 16.39 20.11 10.20
N GLN A 174 15.61 20.89 9.46
CA GLN A 174 15.24 22.25 9.86
C GLN A 174 14.42 22.30 11.18
N HIS A 175 14.02 21.15 11.71
CA HIS A 175 13.02 21.04 12.76
C HIS A 175 13.42 20.19 13.97
N ASN A 176 14.64 19.66 14.06
CA ASN A 176 15.10 18.78 15.15
C ASN A 176 14.20 17.55 15.41
N TYR A 177 13.45 17.09 14.40
CA TYR A 177 12.60 15.90 14.47
C TYR A 177 12.92 14.98 13.30
N CYS A 178 12.89 13.67 13.52
CA CYS A 178 12.98 12.70 12.44
C CYS A 178 11.68 12.66 11.61
N TYR A 179 11.76 12.15 10.38
CA TYR A 179 10.61 12.06 9.47
C TYR A 179 9.43 11.26 10.05
N ASP A 180 9.69 10.19 10.81
CA ASP A 180 8.63 9.43 11.48
C ASP A 180 7.88 10.28 12.51
N CYS A 181 8.60 11.01 13.37
CA CYS A 181 7.98 11.84 14.41
C CYS A 181 7.22 13.03 13.82
N ILE A 182 7.73 13.63 12.74
CA ILE A 182 7.00 14.65 11.97
C ILE A 182 5.70 14.06 11.41
N ALA A 183 5.76 12.85 10.84
CA ALA A 183 4.57 12.19 10.31
C ALA A 183 3.55 11.86 11.42
N PHE A 184 3.97 11.36 12.57
CA PHE A 184 3.07 11.13 13.71
C PHE A 184 2.41 12.42 14.20
N ARG A 185 3.16 13.52 14.34
CA ARG A 185 2.60 14.83 14.70
C ARG A 185 1.57 15.30 13.65
N SER A 186 1.90 15.12 12.38
CA SER A 186 1.03 15.47 11.25
C SER A 186 -0.29 14.68 11.25
N ILE A 187 -0.25 13.40 11.60
CA ILE A 187 -1.43 12.54 11.75
C ILE A 187 -2.22 12.94 12.99
N TYR A 188 -1.56 13.09 14.15
CA TYR A 188 -2.19 13.48 15.41
C TYR A 188 -2.99 14.78 15.28
N ASN A 189 -2.40 15.80 14.66
CA ASN A 189 -3.06 17.08 14.43
C ASN A 189 -4.30 16.93 13.54
N ARG A 190 -4.24 16.07 12.51
CA ARG A 190 -5.36 15.84 11.58
C ARG A 190 -6.42 14.89 12.11
N SER A 191 -6.13 14.18 13.19
CA SER A 191 -7.07 13.29 13.86
C SER A 191 -7.70 13.91 15.11
N GLN A 192 -7.48 15.20 15.38
CA GLN A 192 -8.18 15.93 16.44
C GLN A 192 -9.58 16.33 15.99
N PHE A 193 -10.55 16.31 16.92
CA PHE A 193 -11.88 16.84 16.65
C PHE A 193 -11.87 18.35 16.36
N ASP A 194 -10.99 19.12 17.00
CA ASP A 194 -10.82 20.55 16.70
C ASP A 194 -10.40 20.79 15.26
N TYR A 195 -9.47 19.98 14.73
CA TYR A 195 -9.10 20.07 13.32
C TYR A 195 -10.29 19.74 12.43
N LEU A 196 -10.99 18.64 12.72
CA LEU A 196 -12.16 18.20 11.97
C LEU A 196 -13.25 19.29 11.89
N ASN A 197 -13.51 19.96 13.02
CA ASN A 197 -14.51 21.02 13.13
C ASN A 197 -14.10 22.33 12.44
N ASN A 198 -12.80 22.62 12.37
CA ASN A 198 -12.28 23.80 11.67
C ASN A 198 -12.15 23.57 10.15
N THR A 199 -11.94 22.33 9.71
CA THR A 199 -11.67 21.99 8.30
C THR A 199 -12.94 21.70 7.51
N PHE A 200 -13.92 21.02 8.11
CA PHE A 200 -15.15 20.61 7.42
C PHE A 200 -16.37 21.24 8.09
N THR A 201 -17.29 21.74 7.29
CA THR A 201 -18.55 22.31 7.77
C THR A 201 -19.66 21.26 7.84
N ASN A 202 -19.63 20.26 6.96
CA ASN A 202 -20.64 19.21 6.83
C ASN A 202 -20.37 18.03 7.77
N GLU A 203 -21.29 17.72 8.68
CA GLU A 203 -21.19 16.66 9.70
C GLU A 203 -21.06 15.25 9.10
N SER A 204 -21.73 14.99 7.98
CA SER A 204 -21.61 13.71 7.26
C SER A 204 -20.18 13.49 6.77
N ILE A 205 -19.55 14.57 6.27
CA ILE A 205 -18.17 14.54 5.77
C ILE A 205 -17.18 14.39 6.91
N LYS A 206 -17.44 15.03 8.06
CA LYS A 206 -16.65 14.83 9.28
C LYS A 206 -16.58 13.35 9.65
N GLY A 207 -17.71 12.65 9.70
CA GLY A 207 -17.69 11.22 10.00
C GLY A 207 -17.13 10.33 8.89
N LEU A 208 -17.30 10.68 7.61
CA LEU A 208 -16.57 10.01 6.52
C LEU A 208 -15.07 10.17 6.64
N TYR A 209 -14.59 11.32 7.11
CA TYR A 209 -13.16 11.56 7.34
C TYR A 209 -12.65 10.72 8.53
N ILE A 210 -13.41 10.62 9.62
CA ILE A 210 -13.09 9.73 10.75
C ILE A 210 -12.94 8.28 10.28
N ASN A 211 -13.94 7.78 9.55
CA ASN A 211 -13.91 6.42 8.98
C ASN A 211 -12.74 6.22 8.01
N TYR A 212 -12.36 7.26 7.27
CA TYR A 212 -11.20 7.22 6.38
C TYR A 212 -9.89 7.14 7.15
N VAL A 213 -9.75 7.87 8.26
CA VAL A 213 -8.60 7.74 9.16
C VAL A 213 -8.51 6.30 9.70
N HIS A 214 -9.61 5.72 10.16
CA HIS A 214 -9.64 4.33 10.61
C HIS A 214 -9.29 3.33 9.50
N TYR A 215 -9.86 3.55 8.30
CA TYR A 215 -9.55 2.76 7.12
C TYR A 215 -8.05 2.83 6.79
N MET A 216 -7.48 4.03 6.77
CA MET A 216 -6.06 4.23 6.48
C MET A 216 -5.15 3.56 7.52
N PHE A 217 -5.52 3.63 8.81
CA PHE A 217 -4.85 2.91 9.89
C PHE A 217 -4.85 1.39 9.68
N SER A 218 -5.93 0.83 9.11
CA SER A 218 -6.04 -0.61 8.80
C SER A 218 -5.13 -1.07 7.66
N LEU A 219 -4.64 -0.15 6.81
CA LEU A 219 -3.81 -0.50 5.63
C LEU A 219 -2.36 -0.87 5.96
N ASN A 220 -1.95 -0.79 7.23
CA ASN A 220 -0.61 -1.15 7.72
C ASN A 220 0.54 -0.51 6.88
N ARG A 221 0.42 0.79 6.59
CA ARG A 221 1.42 1.56 5.83
C ARG A 221 2.47 2.15 6.77
N LYS A 222 3.63 2.50 6.21
CA LYS A 222 4.59 3.36 6.91
C LYS A 222 3.93 4.68 7.30
N VAL A 223 4.24 5.20 8.48
CA VAL A 223 3.64 6.40 9.04
C VAL A 223 3.79 7.62 8.12
N GLN A 224 4.93 7.78 7.42
CA GLN A 224 5.11 8.88 6.46
C GLN A 224 4.15 8.79 5.29
N THR A 225 3.97 7.58 4.74
CA THR A 225 3.02 7.37 3.64
C THR A 225 1.60 7.68 4.08
N TYR A 226 1.25 7.38 5.32
CA TYR A 226 -0.06 7.71 5.87
C TYR A 226 -0.23 9.22 6.04
N ALA A 227 0.72 9.91 6.68
CA ALA A 227 0.69 11.37 6.82
C ALA A 227 0.55 12.08 5.46
N ASP A 228 1.30 11.63 4.45
CA ASP A 228 1.21 12.14 3.08
C ASP A 228 -0.18 11.94 2.48
N ILE A 229 -0.78 10.76 2.67
CA ILE A 229 -2.12 10.44 2.15
C ILE A 229 -3.16 11.35 2.81
N LEU A 230 -3.15 11.48 4.14
CA LEU A 230 -4.12 12.35 4.84
C LEU A 230 -3.99 13.80 4.39
N SER A 231 -2.76 14.33 4.32
CA SER A 231 -2.51 15.69 3.88
C SER A 231 -3.00 15.96 2.46
N ASN A 232 -3.02 14.96 1.59
CA ASN A 232 -3.50 15.10 0.22
C ASN A 232 -4.97 14.75 0.05
N SER A 233 -5.58 14.03 0.99
CA SER A 233 -6.96 13.59 0.91
C SER A 233 -7.94 14.65 1.39
N GLU A 234 -7.50 15.61 2.21
CA GLU A 234 -8.31 16.73 2.71
C GLU A 234 -9.11 17.43 1.60
N LYS A 235 -8.44 17.82 0.51
CA LYS A 235 -9.09 18.44 -0.66
C LYS A 235 -10.14 17.56 -1.34
N PHE A 236 -10.03 16.23 -1.24
CA PHE A 236 -11.03 15.32 -1.78
C PHE A 236 -12.31 15.34 -0.93
N PHE A 237 -12.16 15.41 0.39
CA PHE A 237 -13.30 15.58 1.30
C PHE A 237 -13.92 16.96 1.14
N VAL A 238 -13.10 18.02 0.99
CA VAL A 238 -13.61 19.37 0.70
C VAL A 238 -14.46 19.38 -0.56
N PHE A 239 -13.98 18.77 -1.65
CA PHE A 239 -14.76 18.61 -2.88
C PHE A 239 -16.04 17.78 -2.66
N LEU A 240 -15.98 16.73 -1.84
CA LEU A 240 -17.14 15.87 -1.58
C LEU A 240 -18.25 16.57 -0.76
N GLN A 241 -17.94 17.62 0.00
CA GLN A 241 -18.91 18.38 0.80
C GLN A 241 -20.07 18.93 -0.04
N ASP A 242 -19.82 19.32 -1.29
CA ASP A 242 -20.83 19.90 -2.18
C ASP A 242 -21.83 18.87 -2.75
N TYR A 243 -21.55 17.58 -2.52
CA TYR A 243 -22.28 16.46 -3.11
C TYR A 243 -22.93 15.52 -2.08
N ILE A 244 -22.51 15.57 -0.82
CA ILE A 244 -23.08 14.75 0.25
C ILE A 244 -24.00 15.61 1.14
N PRO A 245 -25.26 15.20 1.39
CA PRO A 245 -26.14 15.90 2.31
C PRO A 245 -25.55 16.00 3.72
N ASP A 246 -25.78 17.12 4.38
CA ASP A 246 -25.41 17.32 5.78
C ASP A 246 -26.40 16.59 6.71
N GLY A 247 -25.99 16.28 7.94
CA GLY A 247 -26.84 15.64 8.96
C GLY A 247 -26.96 14.11 8.87
N LEU A 248 -26.19 13.43 8.01
CA LEU A 248 -26.06 11.97 8.06
C LEU A 248 -25.12 11.62 9.23
N GLN A 249 -25.66 11.33 10.42
CA GLN A 249 -24.81 11.05 11.59
C GLN A 249 -23.95 9.78 11.41
N MET A 250 -22.64 9.93 11.62
CA MET A 250 -21.58 9.01 11.17
C MET A 250 -20.58 8.53 12.24
N TYR A 251 -20.94 8.41 13.52
CA TYR A 251 -20.12 7.60 14.41
C TYR A 251 -20.85 6.87 15.56
N PRO A 252 -20.88 5.51 15.55
CA PRO A 252 -20.82 4.70 14.33
C PRO A 252 -22.08 4.96 13.49
N PHE A 253 -21.96 4.84 12.17
CA PHE A 253 -22.97 5.26 11.20
C PHE A 253 -24.38 4.73 11.51
N THR A 254 -25.33 5.63 11.83
CA THR A 254 -26.77 5.33 11.97
C THR A 254 -27.59 6.58 11.62
N VAL A 255 -28.61 6.42 10.77
CA VAL A 255 -29.37 7.55 10.17
C VAL A 255 -30.87 7.44 10.47
N ARG A 256 -31.51 8.59 10.78
CA ARG A 256 -32.97 8.80 10.85
C ARG A 256 -33.44 9.67 9.67
N GLU A 257 -34.66 9.43 9.20
CA GLU A 257 -35.22 9.98 7.96
C GLU A 257 -35.41 11.51 7.98
N HIS A 258 -34.96 12.21 6.93
CA HIS A 258 -35.79 12.98 5.97
C HIS A 258 -34.93 13.70 4.90
N GLU A 259 -35.50 13.83 3.70
CA GLU A 259 -35.07 14.60 2.49
C GLU A 259 -34.35 13.85 1.34
N GLN A 260 -34.85 14.07 0.11
CA GLN A 260 -34.37 13.55 -1.18
C GLN A 260 -34.06 14.73 -2.13
N THR A 261 -32.99 14.67 -2.94
CA THR A 261 -32.73 15.66 -4.01
C THR A 261 -32.16 15.02 -5.30
N GLN A 262 -32.08 15.78 -6.40
CA GLN A 262 -31.70 15.31 -7.75
C GLN A 262 -30.25 14.82 -7.93
N LYS A 263 -29.35 15.03 -6.95
CA LYS A 263 -27.91 14.74 -7.07
C LYS A 263 -27.52 13.31 -6.63
N TYR A 264 -28.42 12.56 -6.02
CA TYR A 264 -28.20 11.17 -5.59
C TYR A 264 -29.50 10.35 -5.70
N LYS A 265 -29.39 9.02 -5.79
CA LYS A 265 -30.54 8.10 -5.71
C LYS A 265 -30.40 7.20 -4.49
N LEU A 266 -31.46 7.09 -3.70
CA LEU A 266 -31.56 6.08 -2.63
C LEU A 266 -31.82 4.70 -3.26
N VAL A 267 -31.02 3.69 -2.90
CA VAL A 267 -31.23 2.30 -3.32
C VAL A 267 -31.40 1.41 -2.09
N HIS A 268 -32.57 0.76 -1.94
CA HIS A 268 -32.85 -0.18 -0.85
C HIS A 268 -32.14 -1.53 -1.08
N GLY A 269 -31.41 -2.00 -0.06
CA GLY A 269 -30.79 -3.33 0.03
C GLY A 269 -30.31 -3.59 1.46
N ASN A 270 -29.95 -4.84 1.81
CA ASN A 270 -29.66 -5.34 3.18
C ASN A 270 -28.43 -4.71 3.91
N LYS A 271 -27.98 -3.52 3.51
CA LYS A 271 -27.02 -2.68 4.26
C LYS A 271 -27.71 -1.34 4.52
N TYR A 272 -27.60 -0.83 5.73
CA TYR A 272 -28.33 0.30 6.31
C TYR A 272 -28.13 1.67 5.59
N PHE A 273 -28.53 1.76 4.30
CA PHE A 273 -28.54 2.85 3.29
C PHE A 273 -27.35 2.96 2.31
N ASN A 274 -27.66 3.18 1.02
CA ASN A 274 -26.73 3.36 -0.12
C ASN A 274 -26.89 4.77 -0.72
N ILE A 275 -26.06 5.74 -0.30
CA ILE A 275 -25.76 6.89 -1.17
C ILE A 275 -24.87 6.37 -2.27
N LEU A 276 -25.22 6.66 -3.53
CA LEU A 276 -24.40 6.27 -4.65
C LEU A 276 -24.08 7.52 -5.48
N LEU A 277 -22.81 7.90 -5.48
CA LEU A 277 -22.31 8.99 -6.30
C LEU A 277 -22.53 8.66 -7.79
N SER A 278 -22.98 9.66 -8.54
CA SER A 278 -23.27 9.52 -9.96
C SER A 278 -21.98 9.36 -10.79
N GLU A 279 -22.13 8.86 -12.02
CA GLU A 279 -21.02 8.85 -12.98
C GLU A 279 -20.56 10.27 -13.33
N GLU A 280 -21.47 11.25 -13.27
CA GLU A 280 -21.17 12.68 -13.45
C GLU A 280 -20.28 13.22 -12.32
N TRP A 281 -20.54 12.86 -11.07
CA TRP A 281 -19.64 13.20 -9.96
C TRP A 281 -18.24 12.62 -10.17
N LEU A 282 -18.16 11.34 -10.60
CA LEU A 282 -16.87 10.71 -10.86
C LEU A 282 -16.12 11.42 -11.98
N TYR A 283 -16.83 11.83 -13.04
CA TYR A 283 -16.26 12.61 -14.13
C TYR A 283 -15.72 13.96 -13.63
N ASP A 284 -16.50 14.71 -12.85
CA ASP A 284 -16.08 15.99 -12.28
C ASP A 284 -14.89 15.83 -11.34
N PHE A 285 -14.91 14.81 -10.48
CA PHE A 285 -13.82 14.48 -9.58
C PHE A 285 -12.54 14.11 -10.34
N GLU A 286 -12.64 13.35 -11.43
CA GLU A 286 -11.49 12.99 -12.27
C GLU A 286 -10.95 14.17 -13.07
N LYS A 287 -11.81 15.12 -13.45
CA LYS A 287 -11.44 16.37 -14.11
C LYS A 287 -10.71 17.32 -13.16
N GLU A 288 -11.23 17.49 -11.94
CA GLU A 288 -10.65 18.35 -10.90
C GLU A 288 -9.32 17.79 -10.41
N PHE A 289 -9.26 16.48 -10.17
CA PHE A 289 -8.06 15.82 -9.65
C PHE A 289 -7.35 15.03 -10.75
N SER A 290 -6.32 15.67 -11.33
CA SER A 290 -5.50 15.11 -12.42
C SER A 290 -5.07 13.65 -12.18
N SER A 291 -4.86 12.91 -13.26
CA SER A 291 -4.34 11.52 -13.24
C SER A 291 -2.97 11.37 -12.55
N LYS A 292 -2.23 12.47 -12.34
CA LYS A 292 -0.95 12.48 -11.62
C LYS A 292 -1.10 12.48 -10.10
N ASN A 293 -2.30 12.71 -9.56
CA ASN A 293 -2.50 12.62 -8.12
C ASN A 293 -2.52 11.16 -7.66
N LYS A 294 -1.34 10.69 -7.21
CA LYS A 294 -1.10 9.30 -6.79
C LYS A 294 -2.00 8.80 -5.64
N PHE A 295 -2.69 9.68 -4.94
CA PHE A 295 -3.54 9.33 -3.80
C PHE A 295 -5.04 9.28 -4.13
N LYS A 296 -5.42 9.75 -5.32
CA LYS A 296 -6.81 9.76 -5.79
C LYS A 296 -7.45 8.37 -5.74
N ASP A 297 -6.72 7.36 -6.22
CA ASP A 297 -7.23 5.99 -6.26
C ASP A 297 -7.44 5.36 -4.88
N ILE A 298 -6.73 5.84 -3.86
CA ILE A 298 -6.91 5.37 -2.48
C ILE A 298 -8.26 5.83 -1.95
N PHE A 299 -8.56 7.10 -2.16
CA PHE A 299 -9.82 7.72 -1.77
C PHE A 299 -11.00 7.12 -2.55
N LEU A 300 -10.88 6.96 -3.87
CA LEU A 300 -11.92 6.32 -4.68
C LEU A 300 -12.18 4.88 -4.23
N PHE A 301 -11.14 4.11 -3.92
CA PHE A 301 -11.30 2.74 -3.44
C PHE A 301 -11.94 2.69 -2.04
N TYR A 302 -11.68 3.67 -1.18
CA TYR A 302 -12.39 3.84 0.08
C TYR A 302 -13.89 4.10 -0.13
N LEU A 303 -14.26 4.97 -1.06
CA LEU A 303 -15.67 5.19 -1.41
C LEU A 303 -16.32 3.92 -2.01
N GLU A 304 -15.58 3.17 -2.83
CA GLU A 304 -16.03 1.87 -3.36
C GLU A 304 -16.26 0.84 -2.23
N SER A 305 -15.40 0.81 -1.20
CA SER A 305 -15.52 -0.16 -0.10
C SER A 305 -16.69 0.15 0.84
N LEU A 306 -17.06 1.42 0.97
CA LEU A 306 -18.28 1.86 1.65
C LEU A 306 -19.55 1.69 0.81
N GLY A 307 -19.43 1.37 -0.49
CA GLY A 307 -20.56 1.30 -1.41
C GLY A 307 -21.08 2.67 -1.86
N ILE A 308 -20.33 3.75 -1.57
CA ILE A 308 -20.65 5.13 -1.95
C ILE A 308 -20.38 5.36 -3.44
N LEU A 309 -19.42 4.63 -4.00
CA LEU A 309 -19.12 4.61 -5.43
C LEU A 309 -19.38 3.22 -5.98
N LYS A 310 -20.00 3.11 -7.17
CA LYS A 310 -20.06 1.82 -7.89
C LYS A 310 -18.63 1.30 -8.05
N GLN A 311 -18.41 0.02 -7.79
CA GLN A 311 -17.14 -0.62 -8.14
C GLN A 311 -16.88 -0.32 -9.61
N ARG A 312 -15.81 0.43 -9.90
CA ARG A 312 -15.41 0.72 -11.27
C ARG A 312 -15.26 -0.63 -11.97
N PRO A 313 -16.10 -0.97 -12.96
CA PRO A 313 -15.76 -2.07 -13.83
C PRO A 313 -14.42 -1.67 -14.44
N VAL A 314 -13.42 -2.56 -14.37
CA VAL A 314 -12.29 -2.44 -15.30
C VAL A 314 -12.93 -2.71 -16.64
N ASP A 315 -13.49 -1.68 -17.27
CA ASP A 315 -14.29 -1.88 -18.46
C ASP A 315 -13.31 -2.05 -19.61
N GLU A 316 -12.74 -3.25 -19.70
CA GLU A 316 -11.88 -3.69 -20.79
C GLU A 316 -12.60 -3.45 -22.12
N LYS A 317 -13.95 -3.48 -22.14
CA LYS A 317 -14.77 -3.08 -23.30
C LYS A 317 -14.60 -1.60 -23.63
N ILE A 318 -14.66 -0.67 -22.67
CA ILE A 318 -14.38 0.76 -22.93
C ILE A 318 -12.96 0.96 -23.47
N LYS A 319 -11.97 0.28 -22.89
CA LYS A 319 -10.58 0.35 -23.39
C LYS A 319 -10.45 -0.19 -24.82
N ILE A 320 -11.19 -1.25 -25.16
CA ILE A 320 -11.27 -1.79 -26.52
C ILE A 320 -11.91 -0.75 -27.45
N LEU A 321 -13.04 -0.17 -27.07
CA LEU A 321 -13.75 0.83 -27.89
C LEU A 321 -12.88 2.07 -28.16
N GLN A 322 -12.15 2.56 -27.15
CA GLN A 322 -11.17 3.64 -27.34
C GLN A 322 -10.08 3.30 -28.36
N LYS A 323 -9.62 2.04 -28.41
CA LYS A 323 -8.67 1.58 -29.43
C LYS A 323 -9.29 1.50 -30.81
N VAL A 324 -10.55 1.07 -30.93
CA VAL A 324 -11.27 1.00 -32.21
C VAL A 324 -11.44 2.39 -32.82
N ASN A 325 -11.65 3.42 -32.00
CA ASN A 325 -11.75 4.80 -32.48
C ASN A 325 -10.45 5.33 -33.13
N GLN A 326 -9.32 4.61 -33.03
CA GLN A 326 -8.05 4.99 -33.67
C GLN A 326 -7.90 4.45 -35.10
N PHE A 327 -8.81 3.58 -35.55
CA PHE A 327 -8.87 3.13 -36.94
C PHE A 327 -9.58 4.17 -37.81
N GLU A 328 -9.36 4.17 -39.11
CA GLU A 328 -10.20 4.96 -40.03
C GLU A 328 -11.66 4.49 -40.02
N SER A 329 -12.60 5.41 -40.22
CA SER A 329 -14.04 5.17 -40.08
C SER A 329 -14.57 3.98 -40.90
N SER A 330 -14.07 3.78 -42.12
CA SER A 330 -14.44 2.66 -43.00
C SER A 330 -14.01 1.29 -42.46
N LEU A 331 -12.97 1.24 -41.62
CA LEU A 331 -12.39 0.02 -41.08
C LEU A 331 -12.86 -0.30 -39.65
N GLN A 332 -13.55 0.65 -38.99
CA GLN A 332 -14.06 0.51 -37.63
C GLN A 332 -15.27 -0.42 -37.54
N GLN A 333 -16.25 -0.27 -38.44
CA GLN A 333 -17.55 -0.95 -38.36
C GLN A 333 -17.44 -2.48 -38.22
N PRO A 334 -16.58 -3.18 -38.98
CA PRO A 334 -16.46 -4.62 -38.86
C PRO A 334 -15.85 -5.08 -37.53
N ILE A 335 -14.99 -4.25 -36.93
CA ILE A 335 -14.40 -4.50 -35.61
C ILE A 335 -15.43 -4.26 -34.50
N LEU A 336 -16.24 -3.20 -34.61
CA LEU A 336 -17.35 -2.95 -33.67
C LEU A 336 -18.34 -4.12 -33.69
N LYS A 337 -18.65 -4.66 -34.86
CA LYS A 337 -19.53 -5.84 -34.99
C LYS A 337 -18.93 -7.09 -34.36
N LEU A 338 -17.62 -7.29 -34.48
CA LEU A 338 -16.91 -8.38 -33.79
C LEU A 338 -17.01 -8.25 -32.26
N ILE A 339 -16.85 -7.04 -31.73
CA ILE A 339 -16.95 -6.77 -30.29
C ILE A 339 -18.36 -7.02 -29.78
N GLU A 340 -19.38 -6.58 -30.52
CA GLU A 340 -20.78 -6.85 -30.20
C GLU A 340 -21.06 -8.35 -30.16
N PHE A 341 -20.60 -9.09 -31.17
CA PHE A 341 -20.76 -10.55 -31.24
C PHE A 341 -20.10 -11.28 -30.07
N GLU A 342 -18.86 -10.92 -29.73
CA GLU A 342 -18.16 -11.52 -28.59
C GLU A 342 -18.82 -11.11 -27.24
N SER A 343 -19.37 -9.90 -27.13
CA SER A 343 -20.17 -9.45 -25.96
C SER A 343 -21.38 -10.36 -25.75
N GLN A 344 -22.18 -10.57 -26.80
CA GLN A 344 -23.36 -11.44 -26.76
C GLN A 344 -22.98 -12.89 -26.42
N LYS A 345 -21.85 -13.37 -26.94
CA LYS A 345 -21.35 -14.72 -26.65
C LYS A 345 -20.97 -14.86 -25.17
N ILE A 346 -20.29 -13.88 -24.59
CA ILE A 346 -19.96 -13.85 -23.15
C ILE A 346 -21.24 -13.84 -22.32
N GLU A 347 -22.19 -12.97 -22.63
CA GLU A 347 -23.47 -12.88 -21.92
C GLU A 347 -24.26 -14.20 -21.96
N ASN A 348 -24.33 -14.84 -23.14
CA ASN A 348 -25.01 -16.12 -23.30
C ASN A 348 -24.33 -17.26 -22.54
N LEU A 349 -22.99 -17.28 -22.49
CA LEU A 349 -22.25 -18.28 -21.73
C LEU A 349 -22.37 -18.06 -20.21
N ASN A 350 -22.41 -16.81 -19.76
CA ASN A 350 -22.68 -16.46 -18.37
C ASN A 350 -24.09 -16.89 -17.96
N LYS A 351 -25.11 -16.62 -18.79
CA LYS A 351 -26.50 -17.09 -18.56
C LYS A 351 -26.60 -18.62 -18.46
N LYS A 352 -25.70 -19.34 -19.12
CA LYS A 352 -25.65 -20.81 -19.13
C LYS A 352 -24.73 -21.42 -18.08
N ASN A 353 -24.14 -20.61 -17.18
CA ASN A 353 -23.16 -21.05 -16.18
C ASN A 353 -22.04 -21.93 -16.76
N ALA A 354 -21.53 -21.57 -17.96
CA ALA A 354 -20.47 -22.33 -18.59
C ALA A 354 -19.17 -22.26 -17.76
N SER A 355 -18.46 -23.40 -17.63
CA SER A 355 -17.21 -23.50 -16.86
C SER A 355 -16.03 -22.72 -17.45
N LEU A 356 -16.10 -22.36 -18.73
CA LEU A 356 -15.08 -21.59 -19.45
C LEU A 356 -15.74 -20.49 -20.29
N THR A 357 -15.51 -19.24 -19.91
CA THR A 357 -15.92 -18.07 -20.69
C THR A 357 -14.68 -17.36 -21.26
N LYS A 358 -14.76 -16.88 -22.51
CA LYS A 358 -13.71 -16.04 -23.09
C LYS A 358 -13.62 -14.75 -22.27
N SER A 359 -12.44 -14.44 -21.74
CA SER A 359 -12.24 -13.18 -21.02
C SER A 359 -12.14 -11.99 -21.98
N TRP A 360 -12.60 -10.83 -21.53
CA TRP A 360 -12.42 -9.56 -22.24
C TRP A 360 -10.94 -9.25 -22.53
N THR A 361 -10.03 -9.70 -21.67
CA THR A 361 -8.58 -9.57 -21.89
C THR A 361 -8.11 -10.31 -23.13
N THR A 362 -8.74 -11.46 -23.45
CA THR A 362 -8.44 -12.23 -24.67
C THR A 362 -8.91 -11.47 -25.90
N ILE A 363 -10.11 -10.86 -25.83
CA ILE A 363 -10.65 -10.02 -26.91
C ILE A 363 -9.74 -8.80 -27.10
N TYR A 364 -9.34 -8.13 -26.02
CA TYR A 364 -8.42 -7.00 -26.04
C TYR A 364 -7.12 -7.31 -26.78
N LYS A 365 -6.49 -8.45 -26.49
CA LYS A 365 -5.27 -8.90 -27.18
C LYS A 365 -5.52 -9.14 -28.67
N ASN A 366 -6.62 -9.80 -29.03
CA ASN A 366 -6.95 -10.05 -30.44
C ASN A 366 -7.15 -8.73 -31.21
N ILE A 367 -7.83 -7.74 -30.62
CA ILE A 367 -7.98 -6.41 -31.22
C ILE A 367 -6.62 -5.72 -31.35
N ASP A 368 -5.72 -5.88 -30.39
CA ASP A 368 -4.37 -5.33 -30.47
C ASP A 368 -3.57 -5.92 -31.63
N GLU A 369 -3.65 -7.24 -31.85
CA GLU A 369 -3.01 -7.88 -33.00
C GLU A 369 -3.58 -7.41 -34.34
N ILE A 370 -4.91 -7.24 -34.42
CA ILE A 370 -5.58 -6.67 -35.61
C ILE A 370 -5.12 -5.23 -35.84
N LYS A 371 -4.95 -4.45 -34.77
CA LYS A 371 -4.47 -3.07 -34.82
C LYS A 371 -3.04 -2.97 -35.34
N VAL A 372 -2.15 -3.85 -34.88
CA VAL A 372 -0.76 -3.90 -35.38
C VAL A 372 -0.75 -4.21 -36.87
N PHE A 373 -1.58 -5.15 -37.31
CA PHE A 373 -1.72 -5.46 -38.73
C PHE A 373 -2.29 -4.28 -39.53
N TYR A 374 -3.30 -3.58 -39.00
CA TYR A 374 -3.83 -2.35 -39.61
C TYR A 374 -2.75 -1.28 -39.82
N TYR A 375 -1.90 -1.02 -38.83
CA TYR A 375 -0.81 -0.04 -38.98
C TYR A 375 0.24 -0.48 -40.00
N TYR A 376 0.52 -1.78 -40.09
CA TYR A 376 1.36 -2.32 -41.16
C TYR A 376 0.74 -2.04 -42.54
N LEU A 377 -0.55 -2.35 -42.71
CA LEU A 377 -1.26 -2.09 -43.95
C LEU A 377 -1.21 -0.60 -44.32
N LYS A 378 -1.44 0.31 -43.36
CA LYS A 378 -1.39 1.76 -43.62
C LYS A 378 -0.02 2.31 -43.94
N LYS A 379 1.04 1.66 -43.48
CA LYS A 379 2.42 2.08 -43.75
C LYS A 379 2.83 1.74 -45.19
N ASP A 380 2.50 0.54 -45.63
CA ASP A 380 3.06 -0.04 -46.85
C ASP A 380 2.03 -0.17 -48.01
N TYR A 381 0.74 0.07 -47.73
CA TYR A 381 -0.36 -0.09 -48.69
C TYR A 381 -1.44 0.99 -48.55
N ILE A 382 -2.17 1.26 -49.64
CA ILE A 382 -3.36 2.13 -49.65
C ILE A 382 -4.59 1.22 -49.59
N VAL A 383 -5.04 0.92 -48.38
CA VAL A 383 -6.22 0.08 -48.12
C VAL A 383 -7.31 0.94 -47.49
N SER A 384 -8.47 1.01 -48.13
CA SER A 384 -9.64 1.77 -47.68
C SER A 384 -10.69 0.89 -46.99
N SER A 385 -10.67 -0.42 -47.23
CA SER A 385 -11.58 -1.41 -46.64
C SER A 385 -10.90 -2.76 -46.36
N TRP A 386 -11.43 -3.53 -45.42
CA TRP A 386 -10.92 -4.88 -45.12
C TRP A 386 -11.09 -5.86 -46.30
N ALA A 387 -11.95 -5.55 -47.27
CA ALA A 387 -12.19 -6.36 -48.46
C ALA A 387 -11.07 -6.25 -49.51
N GLU A 388 -10.28 -5.16 -49.47
CA GLU A 388 -9.14 -4.94 -50.37
C GLU A 388 -7.87 -5.69 -49.91
N VAL A 389 -7.88 -6.26 -48.71
CA VAL A 389 -6.73 -6.98 -48.17
C VAL A 389 -6.54 -8.28 -48.94
N THR A 390 -5.39 -8.44 -49.58
CA THR A 390 -5.04 -9.62 -50.37
C THR A 390 -4.18 -10.60 -49.58
N GLU A 391 -4.09 -11.83 -50.08
CA GLU A 391 -3.25 -12.88 -49.47
C GLU A 391 -1.77 -12.50 -49.47
N ASP A 392 -1.28 -11.87 -50.54
CA ASP A 392 0.11 -11.38 -50.64
C ASP A 392 0.46 -10.39 -49.51
N MET A 393 -0.46 -9.45 -49.19
CA MET A 393 -0.26 -8.49 -48.10
C MET A 393 -0.15 -9.19 -46.74
N VAL A 394 -0.99 -10.20 -46.50
CA VAL A 394 -0.96 -10.97 -45.25
C VAL A 394 0.30 -11.82 -45.16
N ASN A 395 0.69 -12.50 -46.25
CA ASN A 395 1.89 -13.32 -46.28
C ASN A 395 3.16 -12.48 -46.06
N LYS A 396 3.28 -11.30 -46.70
CA LYS A 396 4.38 -10.36 -46.46
C LYS A 396 4.46 -9.87 -45.02
N TYR A 397 3.31 -9.58 -44.40
CA TYR A 397 3.25 -9.25 -42.98
C TYR A 397 3.78 -10.38 -42.09
N LEU A 398 3.33 -11.61 -42.34
CA LEU A 398 3.69 -12.78 -41.54
C LEU A 398 5.15 -13.21 -41.73
N LEU A 399 5.73 -13.01 -42.91
CA LEU A 399 7.14 -13.31 -43.20
C LEU A 399 8.11 -12.42 -42.40
N GLY A 400 7.68 -11.23 -41.97
CA GLY A 400 8.48 -10.31 -41.17
C GLY A 400 8.64 -10.71 -39.69
N MET A 401 8.19 -11.91 -39.28
CA MET A 401 8.13 -12.34 -37.89
C MET A 401 8.82 -13.67 -37.65
N ASP A 402 9.20 -13.94 -36.41
CA ASP A 402 9.62 -15.28 -36.02
C ASP A 402 8.47 -16.30 -36.21
N PHE A 403 8.83 -17.56 -36.41
CA PHE A 403 7.88 -18.62 -36.75
C PHE A 403 6.73 -18.74 -35.74
N THR A 404 7.01 -18.63 -34.44
CA THR A 404 6.00 -18.80 -33.38
C THR A 404 4.99 -17.65 -33.38
N ASN A 405 5.48 -16.41 -33.41
CA ASN A 405 4.64 -15.21 -33.47
C ASN A 405 3.86 -15.14 -34.79
N GLY A 406 4.48 -15.55 -35.90
CA GLY A 406 3.84 -15.69 -37.20
C GLY A 406 2.64 -16.64 -37.16
N GLN A 407 2.79 -17.84 -36.56
CA GLN A 407 1.67 -18.79 -36.43
C GLN A 407 0.53 -18.28 -35.55
N ILE A 408 0.84 -17.65 -34.42
CA ILE A 408 -0.17 -17.06 -33.52
C ILE A 408 -0.97 -15.98 -34.27
N ARG A 409 -0.27 -15.09 -34.97
CA ARG A 409 -0.90 -14.00 -35.74
C ARG A 409 -1.67 -14.50 -36.95
N LYS A 410 -1.15 -15.50 -37.68
CA LYS A 410 -1.87 -16.18 -38.76
C LYS A 410 -3.21 -16.71 -38.27
N ARG A 411 -3.25 -17.35 -37.10
CA ARG A 411 -4.49 -17.84 -36.48
C ARG A 411 -5.44 -16.73 -36.07
N THR A 412 -4.94 -15.65 -35.47
CA THR A 412 -5.78 -14.51 -35.08
C THR A 412 -6.40 -13.85 -36.31
N LEU A 413 -5.61 -13.56 -37.34
CA LEU A 413 -6.10 -12.94 -38.58
C LEU A 413 -7.04 -13.88 -39.34
N PHE A 414 -6.76 -15.18 -39.40
CA PHE A 414 -7.66 -16.15 -40.03
C PHE A 414 -9.04 -16.17 -39.37
N ASN A 415 -9.09 -16.21 -38.04
CA ASN A 415 -10.35 -16.14 -37.30
C ASN A 415 -11.08 -14.81 -37.54
N PHE A 416 -10.34 -13.70 -37.61
CA PHE A 416 -10.89 -12.38 -37.89
C PHE A 416 -11.51 -12.31 -39.30
N PHE A 417 -10.76 -12.65 -40.34
CA PHE A 417 -11.27 -12.63 -41.72
C PHE A 417 -12.38 -13.66 -41.96
N THR A 418 -12.35 -14.81 -41.28
CA THR A 418 -13.45 -15.79 -41.31
C THR A 418 -14.73 -15.19 -40.71
N PHE A 419 -14.61 -14.45 -39.60
CA PHE A 419 -15.73 -13.70 -39.04
C PHE A 419 -16.25 -12.63 -40.02
N LEU A 420 -15.34 -11.85 -40.62
CA LEU A 420 -15.72 -10.84 -41.61
C LEU A 420 -16.47 -11.44 -42.80
N LYS A 421 -16.01 -12.58 -43.32
CA LYS A 421 -16.66 -13.29 -44.42
C LYS A 421 -18.07 -13.74 -44.04
N LYS A 422 -18.22 -14.33 -42.84
CA LYS A 422 -19.52 -14.79 -42.34
C LYS A 422 -20.54 -13.65 -42.18
N HIS A 423 -20.08 -12.44 -41.91
CA HIS A 423 -20.92 -11.26 -41.72
C HIS A 423 -20.96 -10.33 -42.96
N GLY A 424 -20.46 -10.78 -44.11
CA GLY A 424 -20.59 -10.05 -45.38
C GLY A 424 -19.69 -8.83 -45.53
N PHE A 425 -18.67 -8.65 -44.68
CA PHE A 425 -17.73 -7.53 -44.79
C PHE A 425 -16.59 -7.79 -45.79
N VAL A 426 -16.31 -9.06 -46.09
CA VAL A 426 -15.35 -9.47 -47.12
C VAL A 426 -15.92 -10.67 -47.89
N PHE A 427 -15.50 -10.83 -49.15
CA PHE A 427 -15.96 -11.94 -50.00
C PHE A 427 -15.08 -13.19 -49.85
N VAL A 428 -13.78 -12.98 -49.64
CA VAL A 428 -12.77 -14.04 -49.55
C VAL A 428 -11.95 -13.85 -48.27
N VAL A 429 -11.50 -14.97 -47.68
CA VAL A 429 -10.55 -14.93 -46.56
C VAL A 429 -9.15 -14.89 -47.17
N PRO A 430 -8.35 -13.83 -46.98
CA PRO A 430 -7.03 -13.66 -47.60
C PRO A 430 -5.94 -14.49 -46.88
N ILE A 431 -6.29 -15.65 -46.36
CA ILE A 431 -5.41 -16.58 -45.66
C ILE A 431 -5.84 -17.99 -46.03
N GLU A 432 -4.92 -18.79 -46.56
CA GLU A 432 -5.15 -20.20 -46.85
C GLU A 432 -5.59 -20.97 -45.60
N GLN A 433 -6.49 -21.94 -45.80
CA GLN A 433 -6.88 -22.85 -44.73
C GLN A 433 -5.66 -23.61 -44.21
N PHE A 434 -5.54 -23.70 -42.89
CA PHE A 434 -4.43 -24.42 -42.26
C PHE A 434 -4.91 -25.17 -41.02
N VAL A 435 -4.24 -26.28 -40.73
CA VAL A 435 -4.44 -27.03 -39.48
C VAL A 435 -3.52 -26.42 -38.43
N ALA A 436 -4.10 -25.73 -37.44
CA ALA A 436 -3.35 -25.23 -36.31
C ALA A 436 -2.81 -26.39 -35.47
N ARG A 437 -1.52 -26.70 -35.60
CA ARG A 437 -0.82 -27.65 -34.70
C ARG A 437 -0.18 -26.87 -33.56
N ASP A 438 -0.32 -27.37 -32.34
CA ASP A 438 0.42 -26.81 -31.20
C ASP A 438 1.92 -27.07 -31.41
N SER A 439 2.77 -26.06 -31.17
CA SER A 439 4.22 -26.18 -31.32
C SER A 439 4.81 -27.22 -30.36
N MET A 440 5.91 -27.87 -30.72
CA MET A 440 6.62 -28.76 -29.78
C MET A 440 7.28 -27.95 -28.66
N ILE A 441 7.64 -28.62 -27.57
CA ILE A 441 8.37 -27.97 -26.47
C ILE A 441 9.84 -27.91 -26.89
N GLU A 442 10.30 -26.71 -27.26
CA GLU A 442 11.70 -26.47 -27.70
C GLU A 442 12.68 -26.27 -26.55
N VAL A 443 12.24 -26.43 -25.29
CA VAL A 443 13.10 -26.23 -24.12
C VAL A 443 13.95 -27.47 -23.91
N ALA A 444 15.27 -27.31 -24.04
CA ALA A 444 16.23 -28.35 -23.72
C ALA A 444 16.02 -28.84 -22.27
N PRO A 445 15.88 -30.16 -22.07
CA PRO A 445 15.72 -30.73 -20.74
C PRO A 445 16.94 -30.47 -19.86
N LEU A 446 16.72 -30.33 -18.55
CA LEU A 446 17.80 -30.07 -17.61
C LEU A 446 18.56 -31.36 -17.27
N SER A 447 19.86 -31.24 -17.07
CA SER A 447 20.70 -32.35 -16.59
C SER A 447 20.35 -32.76 -15.15
N LEU A 448 20.68 -34.00 -14.78
CA LEU A 448 20.49 -34.49 -13.41
C LEU A 448 21.22 -33.63 -12.36
N LYS A 449 22.41 -33.10 -12.70
CA LYS A 449 23.17 -32.17 -11.84
C LYS A 449 22.38 -30.88 -11.58
N GLN A 450 21.70 -30.34 -12.59
CA GLN A 450 20.85 -29.17 -12.46
C GLN A 450 19.61 -29.46 -11.62
N HIS A 451 18.95 -30.61 -11.84
CA HIS A 451 17.82 -31.06 -11.00
C HIS A 451 18.22 -31.21 -9.53
N LYS A 452 19.38 -31.83 -9.24
CA LYS A 452 19.94 -31.94 -7.88
C LYS A 452 20.22 -30.56 -7.26
N ALA A 453 20.74 -29.61 -8.04
CA ALA A 453 20.99 -28.24 -7.56
C ALA A 453 19.69 -27.50 -7.22
N ILE A 454 18.65 -27.62 -8.06
CA ILE A 454 17.32 -27.06 -7.82
C ILE A 454 16.72 -27.65 -6.53
N PHE A 455 16.72 -28.98 -6.42
CA PHE A 455 16.21 -29.68 -5.22
C PHE A 455 16.90 -29.16 -3.95
N LYS A 456 18.25 -29.10 -3.95
CA LYS A 456 19.01 -28.59 -2.80
C LYS A 456 18.69 -27.13 -2.47
N ALA A 457 18.49 -26.29 -3.47
CA ALA A 457 18.14 -24.88 -3.26
C ALA A 457 16.74 -24.72 -2.63
N ILE A 458 15.79 -25.60 -2.96
CA ILE A 458 14.43 -25.58 -2.41
C ILE A 458 14.41 -26.18 -1.00
N GLU A 459 15.06 -27.31 -0.76
CA GLU A 459 15.02 -28.05 0.52
C GLU A 459 15.98 -27.51 1.59
N TYR A 460 17.18 -27.12 1.18
CA TYR A 460 18.27 -26.71 2.09
C TYR A 460 18.70 -25.26 1.89
N GLY A 461 17.93 -24.47 1.14
CA GLY A 461 18.21 -23.05 0.91
C GLY A 461 18.17 -22.21 2.19
N SER A 462 18.66 -20.97 2.10
CA SER A 462 18.70 -20.02 3.23
C SER A 462 17.33 -19.89 3.92
N GLY A 463 17.35 -19.86 5.26
CA GLY A 463 16.17 -19.63 6.10
C GLY A 463 15.54 -18.24 5.92
N ASN A 464 16.21 -17.29 5.27
CA ASN A 464 15.68 -15.95 5.01
C ASN A 464 14.83 -15.86 3.72
N LEU A 465 14.81 -16.92 2.90
CA LEU A 465 14.11 -16.98 1.61
C LEU A 465 12.92 -17.94 1.65
N VAL A 466 12.19 -17.98 2.77
CA VAL A 466 11.09 -18.93 2.99
C VAL A 466 10.02 -18.84 1.90
N VAL A 467 9.54 -17.63 1.61
CA VAL A 467 8.48 -17.40 0.62
C VAL A 467 8.95 -17.78 -0.77
N GLU A 468 10.18 -17.41 -1.13
CA GLU A 468 10.79 -17.75 -2.41
C GLU A 468 10.92 -19.27 -2.58
N ARG A 469 11.40 -19.97 -1.55
CA ARG A 469 11.57 -21.43 -1.54
C ARG A 469 10.24 -22.15 -1.68
N PHE A 470 9.22 -21.72 -0.94
CA PHE A 470 7.90 -22.33 -1.03
C PHE A 470 7.25 -22.09 -2.40
N LEU A 471 7.36 -20.88 -2.96
CA LEU A 471 6.91 -20.61 -4.34
C LEU A 471 7.65 -21.49 -5.36
N SER A 472 8.95 -21.69 -5.18
CA SER A 472 9.74 -22.60 -6.03
C SER A 472 9.30 -24.06 -5.89
N SER A 473 8.97 -24.50 -4.68
CA SER A 473 8.40 -25.83 -4.42
C SER A 473 7.06 -26.03 -5.15
N LEU A 474 6.11 -25.10 -5.00
CA LEU A 474 4.82 -25.11 -5.70
C LEU A 474 4.96 -25.20 -7.23
N VAL A 475 5.99 -24.57 -7.80
CA VAL A 475 6.25 -24.65 -9.25
C VAL A 475 6.90 -25.97 -9.64
N TYR A 476 7.93 -26.40 -8.90
CA TYR A 476 8.80 -27.50 -9.30
C TYR A 476 8.25 -28.87 -8.90
N PHE A 477 7.84 -29.08 -7.65
CA PHE A 477 7.32 -30.37 -7.19
C PHE A 477 5.85 -30.56 -7.55
N TYR A 478 5.05 -29.49 -7.51
CA TYR A 478 3.60 -29.56 -7.72
C TYR A 478 3.15 -29.07 -9.10
N GLY A 479 4.08 -28.60 -9.93
CA GLY A 479 3.79 -28.27 -11.32
C GLY A 479 2.74 -27.15 -11.48
N LEU A 480 2.68 -26.19 -10.56
CA LEU A 480 1.70 -25.11 -10.60
C LEU A 480 2.14 -23.95 -11.51
N THR A 481 1.17 -23.33 -12.18
CA THR A 481 1.38 -22.08 -12.90
C THR A 481 1.38 -20.88 -11.95
N THR A 482 2.00 -19.77 -12.36
CA THR A 482 1.95 -18.53 -11.58
C THR A 482 0.52 -18.04 -11.38
N SER A 483 -0.38 -18.26 -12.36
CA SER A 483 -1.80 -17.90 -12.24
C SER A 483 -2.53 -18.74 -11.20
N GLN A 484 -2.23 -20.03 -11.11
CA GLN A 484 -2.80 -20.91 -10.07
C GLN A 484 -2.27 -20.56 -8.69
N ILE A 485 -0.96 -20.34 -8.55
CA ILE A 485 -0.37 -19.89 -7.28
C ILE A 485 -1.00 -18.57 -6.83
N LYS A 486 -1.26 -17.67 -7.77
CA LYS A 486 -1.91 -16.38 -7.51
C LYS A 486 -3.36 -16.54 -7.03
N SER A 487 -4.08 -17.57 -7.48
CA SER A 487 -5.47 -17.80 -7.07
C SER A 487 -5.61 -18.49 -5.73
N LEU A 488 -4.55 -19.05 -5.15
CA LEU A 488 -4.62 -19.76 -3.87
C LEU A 488 -5.08 -18.85 -2.73
N GLU A 489 -6.06 -19.35 -1.99
CA GLU A 489 -6.63 -18.76 -0.79
C GLU A 489 -6.30 -19.60 0.45
N LEU A 490 -6.51 -19.03 1.63
CA LEU A 490 -6.32 -19.75 2.89
C LEU A 490 -7.31 -20.92 3.03
N GLU A 491 -8.51 -20.77 2.46
CA GLU A 491 -9.57 -21.78 2.45
C GLU A 491 -9.20 -23.02 1.62
N ASP A 492 -8.27 -22.88 0.68
CA ASP A 492 -7.78 -23.99 -0.15
C ASP A 492 -6.84 -24.93 0.64
N ILE A 493 -6.40 -24.56 1.84
CA ILE A 493 -5.41 -25.31 2.62
C ILE A 493 -6.10 -26.22 3.62
N ASN A 494 -5.82 -27.52 3.56
CA ASN A 494 -6.24 -28.49 4.57
C ASN A 494 -5.00 -29.04 5.29
N LEU A 495 -4.81 -28.60 6.54
CA LEU A 495 -3.67 -29.01 7.36
C LEU A 495 -3.78 -30.45 7.87
N ASP A 496 -5.00 -30.96 8.07
CA ASP A 496 -5.24 -32.33 8.55
C ASP A 496 -4.86 -33.35 7.49
N VAL A 497 -5.26 -33.06 6.25
CA VAL A 497 -4.95 -33.89 5.07
C VAL A 497 -3.59 -33.52 4.46
N LYS A 498 -2.91 -32.51 5.01
CA LYS A 498 -1.62 -31.99 4.54
C LYS A 498 -1.63 -31.63 3.04
N CYS A 499 -2.69 -31.01 2.55
CA CYS A 499 -2.82 -30.71 1.12
C CYS A 499 -3.34 -29.30 0.82
N ILE A 500 -3.13 -28.87 -0.43
CA ILE A 500 -3.71 -27.66 -1.00
C ILE A 500 -4.65 -28.07 -2.13
N TYR A 501 -5.91 -27.66 -2.05
CA TYR A 501 -6.89 -27.85 -3.11
C TYR A 501 -6.66 -26.86 -4.25
N ILE A 502 -6.77 -27.35 -5.47
CA ILE A 502 -6.46 -26.57 -6.67
C ILE A 502 -7.60 -26.75 -7.65
N ASN A 503 -8.24 -25.64 -8.02
CA ASN A 503 -9.37 -25.70 -8.93
C ASN A 503 -8.98 -26.35 -10.27
N GLY A 504 -9.75 -27.36 -10.68
CA GLY A 504 -9.57 -28.12 -11.92
C GLY A 504 -8.37 -29.08 -11.91
N LYS A 505 -7.81 -29.43 -10.74
CA LYS A 505 -6.68 -30.35 -10.60
C LYS A 505 -6.78 -31.24 -9.36
N PRO A 506 -6.04 -32.36 -9.33
CA PRO A 506 -5.82 -33.11 -8.09
C PRO A 506 -5.20 -32.22 -7.00
N PRO A 507 -5.51 -32.46 -5.71
CA PRO A 507 -4.89 -31.75 -4.59
C PRO A 507 -3.36 -31.92 -4.58
N ALA A 508 -2.66 -30.87 -4.19
CA ALA A 508 -1.21 -30.92 -3.96
C ALA A 508 -0.93 -31.39 -2.53
N TYR A 509 -0.51 -32.65 -2.37
CA TYR A 509 -0.15 -33.23 -1.08
C TYR A 509 1.26 -32.81 -0.65
N LEU A 510 1.36 -32.08 0.45
CA LEU A 510 2.57 -31.45 0.91
C LEU A 510 3.48 -32.43 1.66
N SER A 511 4.78 -32.39 1.35
CA SER A 511 5.81 -33.06 2.14
C SER A 511 5.96 -32.39 3.52
N ASP A 512 6.62 -33.06 4.47
CA ASP A 512 6.87 -32.47 5.78
C ASP A 512 7.77 -31.22 5.70
N SER A 513 8.71 -31.16 4.74
CA SER A 513 9.52 -29.96 4.51
C SER A 513 8.68 -28.80 3.95
N ASP A 514 7.74 -29.09 3.05
CA ASP A 514 6.80 -28.09 2.50
C ASP A 514 5.81 -27.58 3.55
N LEU A 515 5.37 -28.44 4.47
CA LEU A 515 4.54 -28.03 5.60
C LEU A 515 5.29 -27.07 6.54
N ILE A 516 6.57 -27.32 6.79
CA ILE A 516 7.42 -26.40 7.57
C ILE A 516 7.56 -25.05 6.85
N LEU A 517 7.77 -25.07 5.54
CA LEU A 517 7.82 -23.84 4.73
C LEU A 517 6.48 -23.11 4.76
N LEU A 518 5.36 -23.80 4.56
CA LEU A 518 4.02 -23.22 4.59
C LEU A 518 3.75 -22.54 5.93
N LYS A 519 4.03 -23.20 7.07
CA LYS A 519 3.87 -22.60 8.40
C LYS A 519 4.66 -21.30 8.54
N LYS A 520 5.93 -21.29 8.12
CA LYS A 520 6.76 -20.07 8.15
C LYS A 520 6.25 -18.99 7.20
N VAL A 521 5.71 -19.36 6.03
CA VAL A 521 5.04 -18.42 5.12
C VAL A 521 3.82 -17.79 5.79
N LEU A 522 2.99 -18.58 6.48
CA LEU A 522 1.81 -18.07 7.18
C LEU A 522 2.18 -17.11 8.32
N THR A 523 3.20 -17.43 9.12
CA THR A 523 3.70 -16.51 10.17
C THR A 523 4.23 -15.20 9.57
N SER A 524 5.11 -15.29 8.56
CA SER A 524 5.64 -14.10 7.88
C SER A 524 4.52 -13.27 7.22
N ARG A 525 3.49 -13.93 6.70
CA ARG A 525 2.33 -13.28 6.11
C ARG A 525 1.54 -12.49 7.16
N GLU A 526 1.30 -13.06 8.34
CA GLU A 526 0.60 -12.36 9.43
C GLU A 526 1.37 -11.12 9.88
N GLU A 527 2.68 -11.24 10.11
CA GLU A 527 3.56 -10.11 10.46
C GLU A 527 3.51 -9.00 9.40
N MET A 528 3.59 -9.35 8.12
CA MET A 528 3.60 -8.38 7.03
C MET A 528 2.22 -7.76 6.77
N LEU A 529 1.13 -8.49 7.00
CA LEU A 529 -0.23 -7.95 6.91
C LEU A 529 -0.52 -7.02 8.08
N GLY A 530 -0.03 -7.34 9.28
CA GLY A 530 -0.35 -6.63 10.52
C GLY A 530 -1.86 -6.58 10.71
N ARG A 531 -2.45 -5.39 10.54
CA ARG A 531 -3.90 -5.15 10.72
C ARG A 531 -4.73 -5.42 9.45
N LYS A 532 -4.08 -5.60 8.30
CA LYS A 532 -4.77 -5.80 7.01
C LYS A 532 -5.36 -7.21 6.94
N LYS A 533 -6.65 -7.32 6.62
CA LYS A 533 -7.30 -8.60 6.34
C LYS A 533 -7.15 -8.97 4.86
N SER A 534 -6.88 -10.25 4.60
CA SER A 534 -6.82 -10.85 3.26
C SER A 534 -7.07 -12.34 3.38
N ASN A 535 -7.78 -12.93 2.42
CA ASN A 535 -7.93 -14.39 2.32
C ASN A 535 -6.91 -15.03 1.38
N LYS A 536 -6.09 -14.23 0.69
CA LYS A 536 -5.11 -14.74 -0.27
C LYS A 536 -3.92 -15.36 0.46
N LEU A 537 -3.43 -16.51 -0.03
CA LEU A 537 -2.22 -17.14 0.53
C LEU A 537 -0.99 -16.26 0.30
N PHE A 538 -0.87 -15.67 -0.89
CA PHE A 538 0.20 -14.74 -1.25
C PHE A 538 -0.36 -13.35 -1.57
N PRO A 539 -0.67 -12.52 -0.56
CA PRO A 539 -1.23 -11.19 -0.77
C PRO A 539 -0.18 -10.20 -1.29
N ALA A 540 -0.63 -9.21 -2.06
CA ALA A 540 0.17 -8.03 -2.34
C ALA A 540 0.13 -7.09 -1.12
N PHE A 541 1.08 -7.23 -0.21
CA PHE A 541 1.13 -6.47 1.06
C PHE A 541 1.04 -4.95 0.86
N LYS A 542 1.70 -4.43 -0.20
CA LYS A 542 1.68 -3.00 -0.55
C LYS A 542 0.48 -2.57 -1.38
N SER A 543 -0.43 -3.46 -1.75
CA SER A 543 -1.65 -3.08 -2.46
C SER A 543 -2.71 -2.58 -1.49
N ILE A 544 -3.49 -1.60 -1.92
CA ILE A 544 -4.67 -1.13 -1.19
C ILE A 544 -5.78 -2.17 -1.31
N LYS A 545 -5.99 -2.65 -2.55
CA LYS A 545 -6.93 -3.72 -2.85
C LYS A 545 -6.44 -5.04 -2.26
N ASP A 546 -7.37 -5.89 -1.85
CA ASP A 546 -7.08 -7.29 -1.54
C ASP A 546 -6.84 -8.06 -2.84
N ILE A 547 -5.60 -8.01 -3.32
CA ILE A 547 -5.15 -8.72 -4.50
C ILE A 547 -3.95 -9.57 -4.16
N SER A 548 -3.83 -10.68 -4.85
CA SER A 548 -2.66 -11.55 -4.76
C SER A 548 -1.43 -10.90 -5.40
N ILE A 549 -0.26 -11.42 -5.04
CA ILE A 549 1.05 -11.08 -5.61
C ILE A 549 1.03 -11.14 -7.15
N SER A 550 1.81 -10.28 -7.79
CA SER A 550 1.88 -10.24 -9.26
C SER A 550 2.70 -11.41 -9.82
N ASN A 551 2.41 -11.82 -11.07
CA ASN A 551 3.19 -12.84 -11.78
C ASN A 551 4.67 -12.46 -11.91
N GLN A 552 4.97 -11.16 -12.08
CA GLN A 552 6.34 -10.65 -12.12
C GLN A 552 7.07 -10.86 -10.80
N SER A 553 6.40 -10.60 -9.67
CA SER A 553 6.95 -10.82 -8.34
C SER A 553 7.18 -12.30 -8.06
N ILE A 554 6.24 -13.19 -8.43
CA ILE A 554 6.46 -14.64 -8.34
C ILE A 554 7.66 -15.05 -9.17
N CYS A 555 7.76 -14.59 -10.43
CA CYS A 555 8.88 -14.90 -11.31
C CYS A 555 10.23 -14.46 -10.72
N LYS A 556 10.31 -13.25 -10.15
CA LYS A 556 11.52 -12.74 -9.50
C LYS A 556 11.92 -13.61 -8.30
N LYS A 557 10.95 -13.96 -7.45
CA LYS A 557 11.18 -14.79 -6.25
C LYS A 557 11.66 -16.21 -6.61
N VAL A 558 11.01 -16.86 -7.58
CA VAL A 558 11.42 -18.20 -8.05
C VAL A 558 12.80 -18.20 -8.69
N LYS A 559 13.12 -17.17 -9.50
CA LYS A 559 14.45 -16.99 -10.09
C LYS A 559 15.53 -16.75 -9.04
N GLN A 560 15.21 -16.07 -7.94
CA GLN A 560 16.16 -15.80 -6.87
C GLN A 560 16.69 -17.09 -6.21
N VAL A 561 15.85 -18.12 -6.11
CA VAL A 561 16.25 -19.42 -5.52
C VAL A 561 16.82 -20.37 -6.58
N THR A 562 16.14 -20.49 -7.73
CA THR A 562 16.44 -21.55 -8.70
C THR A 562 17.25 -21.09 -9.91
N ARG A 563 17.37 -19.78 -10.14
CA ARG A 563 17.91 -19.15 -11.37
C ARG A 563 17.06 -19.37 -12.64
N TYR A 564 15.98 -20.17 -12.56
CA TYR A 564 15.10 -20.45 -13.69
C TYR A 564 13.78 -19.67 -13.58
N SER A 565 13.15 -19.41 -14.73
CA SER A 565 11.79 -18.87 -14.75
C SER A 565 10.79 -19.94 -14.29
N PRO A 566 9.62 -19.56 -13.72
CA PRO A 566 8.60 -20.53 -13.34
C PRO A 566 8.16 -21.44 -14.49
N LYS A 567 8.06 -20.88 -15.72
CA LYS A 567 7.71 -21.65 -16.92
C LYS A 567 8.76 -22.72 -17.22
N SER A 568 10.03 -22.34 -17.26
CA SER A 568 11.15 -23.25 -17.55
C SER A 568 11.28 -24.33 -16.48
N LEU A 569 11.15 -23.94 -15.20
CA LEU A 569 11.24 -24.84 -14.05
C LEU A 569 10.14 -25.90 -14.06
N ARG A 570 8.91 -25.49 -14.38
CA ARG A 570 7.76 -26.38 -14.53
C ARG A 570 7.90 -27.34 -15.70
N ILE A 571 8.39 -26.86 -16.85
CA ILE A 571 8.66 -27.72 -18.02
C ILE A 571 9.70 -28.79 -17.66
N ALA A 572 10.79 -28.39 -17.00
CA ALA A 572 11.84 -29.32 -16.57
C ALA A 572 11.31 -30.38 -15.59
N ALA A 573 10.46 -29.98 -14.63
CA ALA A 573 9.81 -30.92 -13.72
C ALA A 573 8.95 -31.96 -14.47
N PHE A 574 8.11 -31.51 -15.41
CA PHE A 574 7.27 -32.42 -16.19
C PHE A 574 8.07 -33.32 -17.13
N GLN A 575 9.10 -32.81 -17.79
CA GLN A 575 10.02 -33.62 -18.59
C GLN A 575 10.66 -34.71 -17.72
N TYR A 576 11.21 -34.35 -16.55
CA TYR A 576 11.81 -35.30 -15.62
C TYR A 576 10.82 -36.37 -15.13
N CYS A 577 9.62 -35.97 -14.69
CA CYS A 577 8.58 -36.90 -14.27
C CYS A 577 8.12 -37.81 -15.41
N SER A 578 7.97 -37.29 -16.63
CA SER A 578 7.57 -38.10 -17.78
C SER A 578 8.63 -39.10 -18.21
N ALA A 579 9.91 -38.73 -18.10
CA ALA A 579 11.03 -39.64 -18.38
C ALA A 579 11.05 -40.80 -17.38
N LYS A 580 10.84 -40.50 -16.09
CA LYS A 580 10.89 -41.48 -14.98
C LYS A 580 9.64 -42.35 -14.86
N PHE A 581 8.46 -41.77 -15.06
CA PHE A 581 7.16 -42.40 -14.71
C PHE A 581 6.18 -42.47 -15.88
N GLY A 582 6.56 -41.97 -17.06
CA GLY A 582 5.71 -41.96 -18.24
C GLY A 582 4.74 -40.77 -18.31
N SER A 583 4.08 -40.62 -19.47
CA SER A 583 3.15 -39.51 -19.74
C SER A 583 1.83 -39.61 -18.97
N GLN A 584 1.41 -40.83 -18.59
CA GLN A 584 0.18 -41.06 -17.83
C GLN A 584 0.25 -40.49 -16.42
N TYR A 585 1.41 -40.58 -15.76
CA TYR A 585 1.68 -39.97 -14.46
C TYR A 585 1.38 -38.46 -14.47
N LEU A 586 1.68 -37.77 -15.57
CA LEU A 586 1.39 -36.35 -15.69
C LEU A 586 -0.10 -36.01 -15.73
N GLN A 587 -0.92 -36.92 -16.25
CA GLN A 587 -2.37 -36.74 -16.28
C GLN A 587 -2.94 -36.95 -14.88
N GLU A 588 -2.59 -38.05 -14.24
CA GLU A 588 -3.15 -38.49 -12.96
C GLU A 588 -2.69 -37.60 -11.80
N CYS A 589 -1.41 -37.23 -11.75
CA CYS A 589 -0.85 -36.48 -10.62
C CYS A 589 -0.88 -34.96 -10.82
N PHE A 590 -0.81 -34.47 -12.05
CA PHE A 590 -0.77 -33.02 -12.34
C PHE A 590 -1.99 -32.49 -13.08
N GLY A 591 -2.96 -33.33 -13.43
CA GLY A 591 -4.19 -32.93 -14.13
C GLY A 591 -3.92 -32.32 -15.50
N LEU A 592 -2.88 -32.77 -16.21
CA LEU A 592 -2.60 -32.32 -17.58
C LEU A 592 -3.49 -33.07 -18.58
N SER A 593 -3.85 -32.40 -19.69
CA SER A 593 -4.57 -33.09 -20.77
C SER A 593 -3.66 -34.12 -21.46
N LEU A 594 -4.27 -35.08 -22.15
CA LEU A 594 -3.56 -36.12 -22.88
C LEU A 594 -2.57 -35.54 -23.90
N THR A 595 -2.98 -34.52 -24.65
CA THR A 595 -2.14 -33.83 -25.62
C THR A 595 -0.97 -33.08 -24.98
N GLN A 596 -1.19 -32.43 -23.82
CA GLN A 596 -0.10 -31.74 -23.12
C GLN A 596 0.90 -32.72 -22.52
N SER A 597 0.42 -33.79 -21.90
CA SER A 597 1.27 -34.80 -21.26
C SER A 597 2.17 -35.50 -22.27
N ALA A 598 1.63 -35.86 -23.45
CA ALA A 598 2.40 -36.46 -24.53
C ALA A 598 3.53 -35.55 -25.05
N ARG A 599 3.34 -34.22 -25.02
CA ARG A 599 4.37 -33.26 -25.44
C ARG A 599 5.56 -33.19 -24.48
N TYR A 600 5.34 -33.35 -23.18
CA TYR A 600 6.45 -33.39 -22.20
C TYR A 600 7.24 -34.70 -22.28
N ALA A 601 6.57 -35.80 -22.64
CA ALA A 601 7.17 -37.13 -22.76
C ALA A 601 7.98 -37.35 -24.04
N ARG A 602 7.81 -36.51 -25.07
CA ARG A 602 8.65 -36.52 -26.28
C ARG A 602 9.97 -35.80 -26.00
N ILE A 603 10.81 -36.45 -25.22
CA ILE A 603 12.20 -36.05 -24.98
C ILE A 603 13.02 -36.67 -26.12
N GLY A 604 13.90 -35.90 -26.77
CA GLY A 604 14.76 -36.43 -27.83
C GLY A 604 15.55 -37.66 -27.35
N GLU A 605 15.89 -38.57 -28.28
CA GLU A 605 16.55 -39.87 -28.02
C GLU A 605 17.80 -39.75 -27.13
N GLU A 606 18.51 -38.62 -27.20
CA GLU A 606 19.73 -38.32 -26.42
C GLU A 606 19.57 -38.45 -24.88
N LEU A 607 18.38 -38.22 -24.30
CA LEU A 607 18.19 -38.31 -22.85
C LEU A 607 17.79 -39.70 -22.36
N LEU A 608 17.16 -40.50 -23.23
CA LEU A 608 16.96 -41.92 -22.99
C LEU A 608 18.32 -42.62 -22.95
N GLU A 609 19.22 -42.28 -23.88
CA GLU A 609 20.59 -42.81 -23.91
C GLU A 609 21.40 -42.41 -22.67
N LEU A 610 21.30 -41.15 -22.22
CA LEU A 610 21.99 -40.68 -21.00
C LEU A 610 21.45 -41.32 -19.71
N GLN A 611 20.14 -41.61 -19.63
CA GLN A 611 19.57 -42.33 -18.48
C GLN A 611 19.98 -43.80 -18.47
N VAL A 612 19.96 -44.46 -19.63
CA VAL A 612 20.41 -45.85 -19.77
C VAL A 612 21.90 -45.99 -19.42
N LEU A 613 22.74 -45.03 -19.82
CA LEU A 613 24.18 -45.04 -19.49
C LEU A 613 24.49 -44.81 -18.00
N ASP A 614 23.62 -44.11 -17.26
CA ASP A 614 23.78 -43.87 -15.82
C ASP A 614 23.14 -45.00 -14.98
N ASP A 615 22.07 -45.67 -15.45
CA ASP A 615 21.49 -46.85 -14.78
C ASP A 615 22.35 -48.12 -14.97
N ILE A 616 23.29 -48.11 -15.93
CA ILE A 616 24.29 -49.17 -16.18
C ILE A 616 25.58 -48.95 -15.36
N LYS A 617 25.75 -47.81 -14.68
CA LYS A 617 26.89 -47.50 -13.80
C LYS A 617 26.49 -47.51 -12.33
#